data_AF-A0A6P0YPE0-F1
#
_entry.id   AF-A0A6P0YPE0-F1
#
_cell.length_a   1.000
_cell.length_b   1.000
_cell.length_c   1.000
_cell.angle_alpha   90.00
_cell.angle_beta   90.00
_cell.angle_gamma   90.00
#
_symmetry.space_group_name_H-M   'P 1'
#
loop_
_entity.id
_entity.type
_entity.pdbx_description
1 polymer ?
#
loop_
_entity_poly.entity_id
_entity_poly.type
_entity_poly.pdbx_seq_one_letter_code
_entity_poly.pdbx_strand_id
1 'polypeptide(L)'
;MTSFATSTARSDLSELRRLKTLLPPELKSWVTVEGATAVNPLLITSEELGRDQVEIQIDLVQWEQLALDQRNMLFWHEVARVQQDTIPKDGWEMAHG
;
A
#
# COMPACT_ATOMS: atom_id res chain seq x y z
N MET A 1 -14.73 -7.06 -24.02
CA MET A 1 -13.86 -6.28 -23.10
C MET A 1 -14.21 -6.45 -21.62
N THR A 2 -15.13 -7.34 -21.23
CA THR A 2 -15.54 -7.55 -19.83
C THR A 2 -14.68 -8.55 -19.05
N SER A 3 -14.05 -9.51 -19.73
CA SER A 3 -13.25 -10.57 -19.08
C SER A 3 -11.88 -10.09 -18.55
N PHE A 4 -11.31 -9.05 -19.17
CA PHE A 4 -10.01 -8.51 -18.75
C PHE A 4 -10.15 -7.73 -17.44
N ALA A 5 -11.17 -6.87 -17.35
CA ALA A 5 -11.46 -6.08 -16.14
C ALA A 5 -11.76 -6.94 -14.91
N THR A 6 -12.47 -8.07 -15.07
CA THR A 6 -12.74 -9.00 -13.96
C THR A 6 -11.52 -9.83 -13.57
N SER A 7 -10.58 -10.04 -14.49
CA SER A 7 -9.33 -10.77 -14.21
C SER A 7 -8.37 -9.88 -13.43
N THR A 8 -8.17 -8.63 -13.84
CA THR A 8 -7.35 -7.63 -13.12
C THR A 8 -7.88 -7.42 -11.70
N ALA A 9 -9.18 -7.16 -11.52
CA ALA A 9 -9.77 -6.99 -10.19
C ALA A 9 -9.58 -8.20 -9.26
N ARG A 10 -9.55 -9.42 -9.81
CA ARG A 10 -9.27 -10.63 -9.02
C ARG A 10 -7.79 -10.70 -8.63
N SER A 11 -6.87 -10.37 -9.54
CA SER A 11 -5.43 -10.30 -9.29
C SER A 11 -5.11 -9.26 -8.20
N ASP A 12 -5.70 -8.08 -8.31
CA ASP A 12 -5.59 -6.97 -7.35
C ASP A 12 -5.97 -7.41 -5.93
N LEU A 13 -7.16 -8.00 -5.79
CA LEU A 13 -7.64 -8.53 -4.51
C LEU A 13 -6.74 -9.63 -3.95
N SER A 14 -6.14 -10.46 -4.82
CA SER A 14 -5.21 -11.51 -4.39
C SER A 14 -3.89 -10.94 -3.88
N GLU A 15 -3.37 -9.89 -4.53
CA GLU A 15 -2.14 -9.22 -4.14
C GLU A 15 -2.33 -8.44 -2.83
N LEU A 16 -3.42 -7.68 -2.68
CA LEU A 16 -3.74 -7.00 -1.43
C LEU A 16 -3.86 -7.99 -0.26
N ARG A 17 -4.49 -9.15 -0.46
CA ARG A 17 -4.53 -10.21 0.56
C ARG A 17 -3.14 -10.73 0.89
N ARG A 18 -2.29 -10.96 -0.10
CA ARG A 18 -0.90 -11.40 0.10
C ARG A 18 -0.12 -10.40 0.95
N LEU A 19 -0.21 -9.12 0.63
CA LEU A 19 0.48 -8.07 1.36
C LEU A 19 -0.05 -7.95 2.80
N LYS A 20 -1.37 -8.03 3.01
CA LYS A 20 -1.98 -8.11 4.35
C LYS A 20 -1.47 -9.31 5.17
N THR A 21 -1.14 -10.44 4.52
CA THR A 21 -0.55 -11.60 5.22
C THR A 21 0.90 -11.39 5.62
N LEU A 22 1.64 -10.54 4.89
CA LEU A 22 3.04 -10.21 5.18
C LEU A 22 3.18 -9.22 6.33
N LEU A 23 2.13 -8.47 6.71
CA LEU A 23 2.20 -7.58 7.85
C LEU A 23 2.62 -8.35 9.13
N PRO A 24 3.54 -7.79 9.94
CA PRO A 24 3.79 -8.26 11.28
C PRO A 24 2.49 -8.29 12.11
N PRO A 25 2.27 -9.32 12.95
CA PRO A 25 1.03 -9.48 13.72
C PRO A 25 0.62 -8.23 14.52
N GLU A 26 1.59 -7.53 15.09
CA GLU A 26 1.41 -6.31 15.89
C GLU A 26 0.89 -5.11 15.08
N LEU A 27 1.12 -5.09 13.76
CA LEU A 27 0.65 -4.02 12.89
C LEU A 27 -0.77 -4.25 12.37
N LYS A 28 -1.23 -5.51 12.35
CA LYS A 28 -2.52 -5.88 11.72
C LYS A 28 -3.75 -5.22 12.35
N SER A 29 -3.65 -4.71 13.57
CA SER A 29 -4.78 -4.06 14.26
C SER A 29 -4.93 -2.58 13.95
N TRP A 30 -3.91 -1.92 13.39
CA TRP A 30 -3.90 -0.47 13.15
C TRP A 30 -3.28 -0.06 11.81
N VAL A 31 -2.74 -1.01 11.04
CA VAL A 31 -2.26 -0.80 9.68
C VAL A 31 -3.21 -1.46 8.67
N THR A 32 -3.74 -0.66 7.74
CA THR A 32 -4.48 -1.13 6.57
C THR A 32 -3.59 -1.13 5.33
N VAL A 33 -3.92 -1.97 4.35
CA VAL A 33 -3.22 -2.02 3.05
C VAL A 33 -4.27 -1.98 1.97
N GLU A 34 -4.28 -0.92 1.16
CA GLU A 34 -5.31 -0.66 0.18
C GLU A 34 -4.70 -0.28 -1.18
N GLY A 35 -5.50 -0.41 -2.24
CA GLY A 35 -5.12 0.09 -3.56
C GLY A 35 -5.21 1.61 -3.58
N ALA A 36 -4.21 2.30 -4.13
CA ALA A 36 -4.20 3.74 -4.23
C ALA A 36 -5.32 4.23 -5.17
N THR A 37 -6.07 5.24 -4.72
CA THR A 37 -7.19 5.83 -5.48
C THR A 37 -6.88 7.21 -6.05
N ALA A 38 -5.69 7.77 -5.76
CA ALA A 38 -5.27 9.07 -6.25
C ALA A 38 -5.04 9.07 -7.76
N VAL A 39 -5.12 10.23 -8.39
CA VAL A 39 -4.78 10.40 -9.81
C VAL A 39 -3.25 10.45 -9.93
N ASN A 40 -2.65 9.47 -10.62
CA ASN A 40 -1.20 9.28 -10.71
C ASN A 40 -0.53 9.08 -9.34
N PRO A 41 -0.87 8.01 -8.61
CA PRO A 41 -0.36 7.76 -7.28
C PRO A 41 1.14 7.41 -7.31
N LEU A 42 1.82 7.61 -6.17
CA LEU A 42 3.12 6.99 -5.94
C LEU A 42 2.96 5.47 -5.90
N LEU A 43 4.02 4.75 -6.28
CA LEU A 43 4.02 3.29 -6.33
C LEU A 43 3.56 2.65 -4.99
N ILE A 44 4.08 3.18 -3.89
CA ILE A 44 3.71 2.82 -2.53
C ILE A 44 3.84 4.09 -1.67
N THR A 45 2.86 4.33 -0.81
CA THR A 45 2.86 5.43 0.15
C THR A 45 2.15 5.00 1.42
N SER A 46 2.46 5.65 2.53
CA SER A 46 1.71 5.49 3.78
C SER A 46 1.17 6.84 4.23
N GLU A 47 -0.03 6.82 4.79
CA GLU A 47 -0.70 8.00 5.33
C GLU A 47 -1.31 7.68 6.69
N GLU A 48 -1.27 8.63 7.61
CA GLU A 48 -2.01 8.53 8.87
C GLU A 48 -3.49 8.90 8.64
N LEU A 49 -4.40 7.96 8.91
CA LEU A 49 -5.85 8.20 8.80
C LEU A 49 -6.45 8.82 10.08
N GLY A 50 -5.66 8.89 11.14
CA GLY A 50 -6.02 9.39 12.48
C GLY A 50 -6.22 8.27 13.51
N ARG A 51 -6.14 8.63 14.80
CA ARG A 51 -6.15 7.69 15.95
C ARG A 51 -5.04 6.63 15.86
N ASP A 52 -3.85 7.05 15.44
CA ASP A 52 -2.68 6.17 15.27
C ASP A 52 -2.91 5.04 14.24
N GLN A 53 -3.88 5.21 13.33
CA GLN A 53 -4.09 4.30 12.21
C GLN A 53 -3.31 4.75 11.00
N VAL A 54 -2.69 3.78 10.33
CA VAL A 54 -1.89 4.01 9.13
C VAL A 54 -2.46 3.20 7.98
N GLU A 55 -2.58 3.83 6.81
CA GLU A 55 -2.93 3.15 5.58
C GLU A 55 -1.74 3.13 4.63
N ILE A 56 -1.32 1.92 4.24
CA ILE A 56 -0.37 1.72 3.15
C ILE A 56 -1.15 1.62 1.85
N GLN A 57 -0.96 2.59 0.96
CA GLN A 57 -1.61 2.66 -0.34
C GLN A 57 -0.64 2.19 -1.43
N ILE A 58 -1.14 1.39 -2.38
CA ILE A 58 -0.33 0.77 -3.42
C ILE A 58 -0.93 1.03 -4.79
N ASP A 59 -0.14 1.57 -5.71
CA ASP A 59 -0.53 1.63 -7.12
C ASP A 59 -0.47 0.23 -7.73
N LEU A 60 -1.58 -0.49 -7.72
CA LEU A 60 -1.64 -1.87 -8.19
C LEU A 60 -1.30 -2.02 -9.69
N VAL A 61 -1.52 -0.97 -10.50
CA VAL A 61 -1.23 -0.98 -11.94
C VAL A 61 0.28 -0.93 -12.20
N GLN A 62 1.02 -0.12 -11.44
CA GLN A 62 2.48 -0.12 -11.53
C GLN A 62 3.08 -1.30 -10.76
N TRP A 63 2.48 -1.69 -9.65
CA TRP A 63 2.92 -2.78 -8.79
C TRP A 63 2.95 -4.12 -9.52
N GLU A 64 1.95 -4.41 -10.36
CA GLU A 64 1.90 -5.66 -11.13
C GLU A 64 3.02 -5.81 -12.16
N GLN A 65 3.72 -4.73 -12.50
CA GLN A 65 4.84 -4.73 -13.44
C GLN A 65 6.17 -5.12 -12.79
N LEU A 66 6.24 -5.07 -11.46
CA LEU A 66 7.45 -5.41 -10.70
C LEU A 66 7.58 -6.91 -10.48
N ALA A 67 8.82 -7.39 -10.31
CA ALA A 67 9.08 -8.75 -9.87
C ALA A 67 8.59 -8.96 -8.42
N LEU A 68 8.22 -10.19 -8.05
CA LEU A 68 7.72 -10.51 -6.71
C LEU A 68 8.70 -10.11 -5.60
N ASP A 69 10.00 -10.33 -5.80
CA ASP A 69 11.03 -9.97 -4.80
C ASP A 69 11.16 -8.46 -4.62
N GLN A 70 11.00 -7.68 -5.69
CA GLN A 70 11.00 -6.22 -5.62
C GLN A 70 9.78 -5.71 -4.85
N ARG A 71 8.60 -6.26 -5.12
CA ARG A 71 7.37 -5.96 -4.37
C ARG A 71 7.55 -6.24 -2.88
N ASN A 72 8.13 -7.40 -2.55
CA ASN A 72 8.40 -7.76 -1.16
C ASN A 72 9.36 -6.78 -0.49
N MET A 73 10.48 -6.45 -1.13
CA MET A 73 11.47 -5.51 -0.59
C MET A 73 10.88 -4.12 -0.36
N LEU A 74 10.12 -3.59 -1.32
CA LEU A 74 9.47 -2.29 -1.20
C LEU A 74 8.41 -2.29 -0.09
N PHE A 75 7.61 -3.34 -0.01
CA PHE A 75 6.60 -3.47 1.03
C PHE A 75 7.23 -3.55 2.43
N TRP A 76 8.32 -4.34 2.59
CA TRP A 76 9.03 -4.43 3.86
C TRP A 76 9.70 -3.12 4.27
N HIS A 77 10.23 -2.36 3.30
CA HIS A 77 10.76 -1.03 3.56
C HIS A 77 9.67 -0.09 4.10
N GLU A 78 8.48 -0.10 3.50
CA GLU A 78 7.38 0.74 3.95
C GLU A 78 6.89 0.32 5.34
N VAL A 79 6.75 -0.99 5.60
CA VAL A 79 6.44 -1.52 6.94
C VAL A 79 7.45 -1.04 7.99
N ALA A 80 8.74 -1.02 7.66
CA ALA A 80 9.78 -0.52 8.56
C ALA A 80 9.61 0.98 8.86
N ARG A 81 9.23 1.78 7.86
CA ARG A 81 8.94 3.21 8.06
C ARG A 81 7.76 3.43 9.00
N VAL A 82 6.71 2.62 8.87
CA VAL A 82 5.55 2.61 9.78
C VAL A 82 5.99 2.27 11.21
N GLN A 83 6.78 1.21 11.40
CA GLN A 83 7.30 0.82 12.72
C GLN A 83 8.20 1.89 13.37
N GLN A 84 8.84 2.74 12.56
CA GLN A 84 9.72 3.81 13.02
C GLN A 84 8.99 5.15 13.26
N ASP A 85 7.67 5.22 13.08
CA ASP A 85 6.87 6.47 13.15
C ASP A 85 7.43 7.57 12.23
N THR A 86 7.87 7.17 11.02
CA THR A 86 8.44 8.09 10.01
C THR A 86 7.47 8.36 8.85
N ILE A 87 6.19 8.08 9.07
CA ILE A 87 5.13 8.36 8.12
C ILE A 87 4.70 9.83 8.29
N PRO A 88 4.46 10.57 7.20
CA PRO A 88 3.89 11.92 7.29
C PRO A 88 2.55 11.88 8.03
N LYS A 89 2.40 12.72 9.07
CA LYS A 89 1.22 12.75 9.95
C LYS A 89 0.03 13.49 9.31
N ASP A 90 0.30 14.25 8.25
CA ASP A 90 -0.69 14.91 7.42
C ASP A 90 -0.35 14.68 5.94
N GLY A 91 -1.22 13.98 5.19
CA GLY A 91 -1.09 13.83 3.72
C GLY A 91 -1.07 15.16 2.96
N TRP A 92 -1.48 16.25 3.61
CA TRP A 92 -1.44 17.63 3.12
C TRP A 92 -0.03 18.23 3.07
N GLU A 93 0.91 17.79 3.93
CA GLU A 93 2.27 18.34 3.97
C GLU A 93 3.09 18.02 2.71
N MET A 94 2.73 16.97 1.96
CA MET A 94 3.42 16.59 0.72
C MET A 94 2.82 17.22 -0.56
N ALA A 95 1.62 17.78 -0.51
CA ALA A 95 0.95 18.32 -1.70
C ALA A 95 1.45 19.72 -2.13
N HIS A 96 2.32 20.36 -1.34
CA HIS A 96 2.78 21.75 -1.55
C HIS A 96 4.33 21.89 -1.58
N GLY A 97 5.07 20.78 -1.75
CA GLY A 97 6.53 20.75 -1.86
C GLY A 97 7.04 20.90 -3.30
#